data_AF-A0A8K1RFX5-F1
#
_entry.id   AF-A0A8K1RFX5-F1
#
_cell.length_a   1.000
_cell.length_b   1.000
_cell.length_c   1.000
_cell.angle_alpha   90.00
_cell.angle_beta   90.00
_cell.angle_gamma   90.00
#
_symmetry.space_group_name_H-M   'P 1'
#
loop_
_entity.id
_entity.type
_entity.pdbx_description
1 polymer ?
#
loop_
_entity_poly.entity_id
_entity_poly.type
_entity_poly.pdbx_seq_one_letter_code
_entity_poly.pdbx_strand_id
1 'polypeptide(L)'
;TLVFTELHQIIGNLTEESWNSNGEWKKILLCAGNFSISSPLTFIVLGKIYLNKKKIPGQSAGNFSISTKATARTKNTYNSYSSLPKISEHVPKHNSNLTDPEFGYFLAGLIEGDGWFGFNQLHIIFSERDVSLAYLIKKRIGYGNVYKIKDKKAFRYICKNNTGLSIIFSLINGKFVSKFKYEQLIKHNYDKTFHYKILPPSKAISFDNYWLAGFTQADGCFHISIVKSKTHKTGFSVRLEFSIKQNDDVPLKLLNSKLNMGNLSQDSSGIWCYKSTGYKTSALLIDYFDTFHLFGGKYVDYLKFRKVYIMITEGKHLEEKGIIKIKSIATKGSSETSTQEV
;
A
#
# COMPACT_ATOMS: atom_id res chain seq x y z
N THR A 1 51.39 20.17 -35.17
CA THR A 1 50.96 19.79 -36.53
C THR A 1 49.62 19.09 -36.43
N LEU A 2 48.57 19.69 -37.03
CA LEU A 2 47.17 19.21 -37.20
C LEU A 2 46.36 18.95 -35.91
N VAL A 3 45.52 19.89 -35.44
CA VAL A 3 44.16 20.26 -35.91
C VAL A 3 43.15 19.12 -35.76
N PHE A 4 42.19 19.26 -34.83
CA PHE A 4 40.76 19.26 -35.16
C PHE A 4 39.93 19.92 -34.04
N THR A 5 39.29 20.99 -34.46
CA THR A 5 38.28 21.84 -33.83
C THR A 5 36.90 21.17 -33.88
N GLU A 6 35.93 21.74 -33.15
CA GLU A 6 34.47 21.56 -33.23
C GLU A 6 33.81 20.43 -32.42
N LEU A 7 33.28 20.80 -31.25
CA LEU A 7 31.83 20.77 -30.98
C LEU A 7 31.50 21.63 -29.75
N HIS A 8 31.41 22.94 -29.99
CA HIS A 8 30.77 23.92 -29.11
C HIS A 8 29.34 24.15 -29.66
N GLN A 9 28.35 23.46 -29.10
CA GLN A 9 26.89 23.68 -29.26
C GLN A 9 26.23 22.55 -28.45
N ILE A 10 25.40 22.71 -27.42
CA ILE A 10 24.47 23.75 -27.00
C ILE A 10 24.37 23.64 -25.46
N ILE A 11 24.98 24.56 -24.71
CA ILE A 11 24.50 24.92 -23.36
C ILE A 11 24.30 26.43 -23.43
N GLY A 12 23.11 26.80 -23.89
CA GLY A 12 22.62 28.16 -23.82
C GLY A 12 21.88 28.36 -22.50
N ASN A 13 22.21 29.48 -21.86
CA ASN A 13 21.43 30.21 -20.87
C ASN A 13 21.45 29.63 -19.45
N LEU A 14 22.31 30.22 -18.61
CA LEU A 14 21.89 31.13 -17.52
C LEU A 14 23.09 31.98 -17.11
N THR A 15 23.10 33.20 -17.64
CA THR A 15 23.50 34.50 -17.04
C THR A 15 24.72 34.58 -16.11
N GLU A 16 25.70 35.37 -16.57
CA GLU A 16 26.53 36.37 -15.85
C GLU A 16 25.96 36.78 -14.48
N GLU A 17 26.69 37.08 -13.41
CA GLU A 17 27.92 37.87 -13.17
C GLU A 17 28.51 37.32 -11.84
N SER A 18 29.80 37.20 -11.58
CA SER A 18 30.73 38.29 -11.35
C SER A 18 32.15 37.72 -11.25
N TRP A 19 33.03 38.18 -12.12
CA TRP A 19 34.48 38.03 -11.95
C TRP A 19 34.95 39.01 -10.88
N ASN A 20 35.84 38.56 -9.99
CA ASN A 20 36.77 39.47 -9.34
C ASN A 20 38.20 39.03 -9.68
N SER A 21 38.94 40.00 -10.21
CA SER A 21 40.28 39.91 -10.75
C SER A 21 41.29 39.77 -9.62
N ASN A 22 41.83 38.57 -9.44
CA ASN A 22 43.21 38.28 -9.05
C ASN A 22 43.37 36.76 -9.04
N GLY A 23 44.06 36.24 -10.06
CA GLY A 23 44.35 34.83 -10.19
C GLY A 23 45.27 34.34 -9.07
N GLU A 24 44.69 33.85 -7.98
CA GLU A 24 45.38 33.07 -6.98
C GLU A 24 44.67 31.74 -6.74
N TRP A 25 45.40 30.65 -6.96
CA TRP A 25 45.01 29.33 -6.48
C TRP A 25 45.17 29.28 -4.97
N LYS A 26 44.07 29.37 -4.22
CA LYS A 26 44.12 29.11 -2.78
C LYS A 26 44.26 27.61 -2.54
N LYS A 27 45.51 27.17 -2.27
CA LYS A 27 45.80 25.90 -1.57
C LYS A 27 45.05 25.92 -0.25
N ILE A 28 43.95 25.16 -0.15
CA ILE A 28 43.40 24.79 1.15
C ILE A 28 44.09 23.50 1.57
N LEU A 29 44.96 23.61 2.57
CA LEU A 29 45.54 22.47 3.28
C LEU A 29 44.41 21.60 3.85
N LEU A 30 44.44 20.31 3.53
CA LEU A 30 43.74 19.30 4.31
C LEU A 30 44.52 19.10 5.61
N CYS A 31 44.01 19.62 6.72
CA CYS A 31 44.44 19.17 8.03
C CYS A 31 43.97 17.72 8.21
N ALA A 32 44.94 16.82 8.41
CA ALA A 32 44.71 15.51 9.00
C ALA A 32 44.32 15.71 10.48
N GLY A 33 43.09 15.35 10.83
CA GLY A 33 42.62 15.33 12.20
C GLY A 33 41.42 14.40 12.34
N ASN A 34 41.56 13.37 13.18
CA ASN A 34 40.43 12.60 13.65
C ASN A 34 39.53 13.54 14.47
N PHE A 35 38.30 13.75 14.01
CA PHE A 35 37.31 14.51 14.76
C PHE A 35 36.03 13.67 14.89
N SER A 36 35.76 13.24 16.13
CA SER A 36 34.50 12.64 16.53
C SER A 36 33.53 13.77 16.89
N ILE A 37 32.47 13.96 16.11
CA ILE A 37 31.34 14.83 16.48
C ILE A 37 30.06 14.00 16.56
N SER A 38 29.51 13.98 17.78
CA SER A 38 28.19 13.52 18.16
C SER A 38 27.12 14.53 17.76
N SER A 39 26.57 14.43 16.54
CA SER A 39 25.25 14.92 16.10
C SER A 39 25.22 14.91 14.56
N PRO A 40 24.22 14.32 13.88
CA PRO A 40 24.17 14.40 12.43
C PRO A 40 23.60 15.77 12.01
N LEU A 41 24.50 16.69 11.65
CA LEU A 41 24.18 17.82 10.79
C LEU A 41 23.83 17.31 9.38
N THR A 42 22.65 17.70 8.94
CA THR A 42 22.03 17.45 7.64
C THR A 42 22.94 17.84 6.48
N PHE A 43 23.37 16.87 5.65
CA PHE A 43 23.89 17.15 4.31
C PHE A 43 22.71 17.21 3.33
N ILE A 44 22.31 18.42 2.95
CA ILE A 44 21.41 18.65 1.81
C ILE A 44 22.29 18.67 0.56
N VAL A 45 22.26 17.59 -0.23
CA VAL A 45 22.82 17.58 -1.58
C VAL A 45 21.67 17.69 -2.58
N LEU A 46 21.48 18.90 -3.12
CA LEU A 46 20.66 19.15 -4.30
C LEU A 46 21.56 18.96 -5.54
N GLY A 47 21.67 17.73 -6.04
CA GLY A 47 22.42 17.44 -7.26
C GLY A 47 22.28 15.98 -7.72
N LYS A 48 22.14 15.74 -9.02
CA LYS A 48 22.12 14.40 -9.64
C LYS A 48 23.54 13.82 -9.62
N ILE A 49 23.71 12.64 -9.04
CA ILE A 49 24.97 11.88 -9.08
C ILE A 49 25.04 11.10 -10.41
N TYR A 50 26.06 11.38 -11.22
CA TYR A 50 26.44 10.53 -12.36
C TYR A 50 27.63 9.65 -11.97
N LEU A 51 27.44 8.33 -11.97
CA LEU A 51 28.51 7.35 -11.76
C LEU A 51 29.17 7.03 -13.11
N ASN A 52 30.38 7.53 -13.32
CA ASN A 52 31.17 7.21 -14.50
C ASN A 52 32.00 5.94 -14.23
N LYS A 53 31.61 4.79 -14.80
CA LYS A 53 32.37 3.53 -14.68
C LYS A 53 33.56 3.56 -15.64
N LYS A 54 34.79 3.78 -15.14
CA LYS A 54 35.99 3.31 -15.82
C LYS A 54 36.17 1.81 -15.56
N LYS A 55 36.20 1.04 -16.64
CA LYS A 55 36.46 -0.41 -16.71
C LYS A 55 37.89 -0.68 -16.22
N ILE A 56 38.05 -1.57 -15.23
CA ILE A 56 39.31 -2.28 -14.93
C ILE A 56 38.97 -3.77 -14.94
N PRO A 57 39.73 -4.64 -15.63
CA PRO A 57 39.45 -6.07 -15.68
C PRO A 57 40.03 -6.79 -14.45
N GLY A 58 39.22 -7.59 -13.76
CA GLY A 58 39.64 -8.41 -12.62
C GLY A 58 38.48 -9.26 -12.12
N GLN A 59 38.75 -10.53 -11.83
CA GLN A 59 37.80 -11.63 -11.75
C GLN A 59 36.99 -11.75 -10.43
N SER A 60 35.86 -12.43 -10.58
CA SER A 60 35.23 -13.41 -9.66
C SER A 60 34.00 -13.02 -8.82
N ALA A 61 32.94 -13.80 -9.10
CA ALA A 61 31.79 -14.23 -8.30
C ALA A 61 31.17 -13.25 -7.27
N GLY A 62 30.08 -12.63 -7.69
CA GLY A 62 29.09 -12.03 -6.80
C GLY A 62 27.97 -11.40 -7.60
N ASN A 63 26.91 -12.17 -7.89
CA ASN A 63 25.68 -11.64 -8.49
C ASN A 63 24.99 -10.69 -7.50
N PHE A 64 25.37 -9.42 -7.49
CA PHE A 64 24.59 -8.35 -6.88
C PHE A 64 23.67 -7.73 -7.94
N SER A 65 22.46 -8.28 -8.07
CA SER A 65 21.38 -7.62 -8.80
C SER A 65 20.84 -6.47 -7.94
N ILE A 66 21.28 -5.24 -8.21
CA ILE A 66 20.62 -4.06 -7.67
C ILE A 66 19.46 -3.68 -8.63
N SER A 67 18.24 -3.99 -8.20
CA SER A 67 16.97 -3.46 -8.70
C SER A 67 16.08 -3.27 -7.46
N THR A 68 15.31 -2.20 -7.25
CA THR A 68 14.26 -1.69 -8.16
C THR A 68 13.96 -0.23 -7.84
N LYS A 69 13.50 0.54 -8.84
CA LYS A 69 13.05 1.93 -8.73
C LYS A 69 12.13 2.14 -7.51
N ALA A 70 12.66 2.75 -6.45
CA ALA A 70 11.87 3.21 -5.31
C ALA A 70 11.59 4.70 -5.50
N THR A 71 10.32 5.09 -5.60
CA THR A 71 9.93 6.50 -5.52
C THR A 71 9.47 6.77 -4.10
N ALA A 72 10.41 7.16 -3.25
CA ALA A 72 10.10 7.66 -1.92
C ALA A 72 9.71 9.14 -2.05
N ARG A 73 8.46 9.48 -1.74
CA ARG A 73 8.12 10.88 -1.42
C ARG A 73 8.45 11.10 0.05
N THR A 74 9.65 11.61 0.33
CA THR A 74 10.04 12.06 1.68
C THR A 74 9.25 13.32 2.04
N LYS A 75 8.02 13.13 2.51
CA LYS A 75 7.32 14.09 3.38
C LYS A 75 6.96 13.42 4.71
N ASN A 76 7.90 12.69 5.31
CA ASN A 76 7.85 12.42 6.74
C ASN A 76 8.23 13.73 7.45
N THR A 77 7.29 14.68 7.47
CA THR A 77 7.26 15.62 8.59
C THR A 77 7.04 14.75 9.82
N TYR A 78 8.02 14.71 10.71
CA TYR A 78 7.85 14.18 12.06
C TYR A 78 6.74 15.01 12.71
N ASN A 79 5.49 14.64 12.49
CA ASN A 79 4.40 15.28 13.18
C ASN A 79 4.45 14.73 14.60
N SER A 80 4.68 15.63 15.55
CA SER A 80 4.45 15.34 16.95
C SER A 80 3.10 14.62 17.07
N TYR A 81 3.06 13.51 17.80
CA TYR A 81 1.81 12.78 18.03
C TYR A 81 0.71 13.71 18.61
N SER A 82 1.11 14.80 19.27
CA SER A 82 0.23 15.85 19.79
C SER A 82 -0.53 16.66 18.73
N SER A 83 -0.09 16.65 17.47
CA SER A 83 -0.77 17.35 16.36
C SER A 83 -1.59 16.43 15.44
N LEU A 84 -1.72 15.15 15.82
CA LEU A 84 -2.56 14.21 15.08
C LEU A 84 -4.05 14.46 15.35
N PRO A 85 -4.93 14.28 14.34
CA PRO A 85 -6.37 14.34 14.55
C PRO A 85 -6.81 13.32 15.61
N LYS A 86 -7.51 13.79 16.64
CA LYS A 86 -8.19 12.89 17.58
C LYS A 86 -9.42 12.31 16.90
N ILE A 87 -9.68 11.02 17.15
CA ILE A 87 -10.88 10.33 16.67
C ILE A 87 -11.72 9.86 17.87
N SER A 88 -13.00 9.59 17.64
CA SER A 88 -13.89 9.06 18.67
C SER A 88 -13.40 7.70 19.19
N GLU A 89 -13.41 7.51 20.51
CA GLU A 89 -13.15 6.20 21.12
C GLU A 89 -14.19 5.17 20.71
N HIS A 90 -15.43 5.61 20.48
CA HIS A 90 -16.51 4.75 20.02
C HIS A 90 -16.34 4.44 18.53
N VAL A 91 -16.43 3.14 18.23
CA VAL A 91 -16.47 2.65 16.86
C VAL A 91 -17.85 2.95 16.27
N PRO A 92 -17.94 3.47 15.04
CA PRO A 92 -19.22 3.64 14.35
C PRO A 92 -20.02 2.33 14.32
N LYS A 93 -21.35 2.45 14.25
CA LYS A 93 -22.21 1.28 14.11
C LYS A 93 -21.89 0.59 12.78
N HIS A 94 -21.39 -0.64 12.86
CA HIS A 94 -21.04 -1.44 11.69
C HIS A 94 -22.28 -1.62 10.79
N ASN A 95 -22.18 -1.17 9.54
CA ASN A 95 -23.24 -1.35 8.56
C ASN A 95 -22.99 -2.60 7.71
N SER A 96 -23.72 -3.67 8.00
CA SER A 96 -23.69 -4.91 7.22
C SER A 96 -24.70 -4.94 6.06
N ASN A 97 -25.63 -3.97 5.99
CA ASN A 97 -26.70 -3.91 5.01
C ASN A 97 -26.42 -2.81 3.99
N LEU A 98 -25.55 -3.11 3.03
CA LEU A 98 -25.20 -2.21 1.94
C LEU A 98 -26.33 -2.13 0.90
N THR A 99 -26.60 -0.94 0.39
CA THR A 99 -27.43 -0.73 -0.81
C THR A 99 -26.77 -1.37 -2.04
N ASP A 100 -27.51 -1.55 -3.14
CA ASP A 100 -26.94 -2.15 -4.36
C ASP A 100 -25.74 -1.39 -4.94
N PRO A 101 -25.75 -0.05 -5.03
CA PRO A 101 -24.57 0.70 -5.47
C PRO A 101 -23.36 0.49 -4.56
N GLU A 102 -23.56 0.55 -3.24
CA GLU A 102 -22.52 0.36 -2.22
C GLU A 102 -21.94 -1.05 -2.30
N PHE A 103 -22.81 -2.06 -2.30
CA PHE A 103 -22.43 -3.46 -2.43
C PHE A 103 -21.73 -3.74 -3.76
N GLY A 104 -22.17 -3.10 -4.85
CA GLY A 104 -21.53 -3.19 -6.16
C GLY A 104 -20.09 -2.67 -6.16
N TYR A 105 -19.81 -1.53 -5.53
CA TYR A 105 -18.44 -1.02 -5.38
C TYR A 105 -17.60 -1.92 -4.49
N PHE A 106 -18.14 -2.36 -3.35
CA PHE A 106 -17.46 -3.30 -2.46
C PHE A 106 -17.09 -4.60 -3.21
N LEU A 107 -18.06 -5.21 -3.88
CA LEU A 107 -17.88 -6.46 -4.60
C LEU A 107 -16.89 -6.32 -5.76
N ALA A 108 -16.90 -5.19 -6.48
CA ALA A 108 -15.95 -4.92 -7.54
C ALA A 108 -14.50 -4.86 -7.01
N GLY A 109 -14.25 -4.14 -5.91
CA GLY A 109 -12.93 -4.07 -5.29
C GLY A 109 -12.46 -5.44 -4.78
N LEU A 110 -13.36 -6.19 -4.13
CA LEU A 110 -13.06 -7.55 -3.65
C LEU A 110 -12.70 -8.50 -4.79
N ILE A 111 -13.45 -8.45 -5.89
CA ILE A 111 -13.20 -9.27 -7.09
C ILE A 111 -11.89 -8.85 -7.77
N GLU A 112 -11.53 -7.56 -7.77
CA GLU A 112 -10.26 -7.11 -8.33
C GLU A 112 -9.05 -7.70 -7.61
N GLY A 113 -9.11 -7.84 -6.28
CA GLY A 113 -8.09 -8.56 -5.50
C GLY A 113 -8.14 -10.06 -5.71
N ASP A 114 -9.21 -10.72 -5.24
CA ASP A 114 -9.27 -12.19 -5.06
C ASP A 114 -10.19 -12.94 -6.05
N GLY A 115 -10.82 -12.23 -6.98
CA GLY A 115 -11.77 -12.80 -7.93
C GLY A 115 -11.14 -13.41 -9.18
N TRP A 116 -11.84 -14.32 -9.84
CA TRP A 116 -11.48 -14.82 -11.17
C TRP A 116 -12.73 -15.14 -11.98
N PHE A 117 -12.88 -14.49 -13.14
CA PHE A 117 -13.91 -14.84 -14.10
C PHE A 117 -13.38 -15.86 -15.10
N GLY A 118 -14.15 -16.93 -15.25
CA GLY A 118 -14.04 -17.87 -16.37
C GLY A 118 -15.28 -17.80 -17.25
N PHE A 119 -15.37 -18.72 -18.21
CA PHE A 119 -16.57 -18.91 -19.02
C PHE A 119 -17.76 -19.30 -18.11
N ASN A 120 -18.77 -18.42 -18.04
CA ASN A 120 -19.97 -18.57 -17.22
C ASN A 120 -19.68 -18.99 -15.77
N GLN A 121 -18.65 -18.40 -15.16
CA GLN A 121 -18.35 -18.62 -13.75
C GLN A 121 -17.53 -17.49 -13.14
N LEU A 122 -17.77 -17.24 -11.85
CA LEU A 122 -16.94 -16.42 -10.98
C LEU A 122 -16.48 -17.25 -9.78
N HIS A 123 -15.20 -17.15 -9.44
CA HIS A 123 -14.60 -17.68 -8.22
C HIS A 123 -14.05 -16.52 -7.38
N ILE A 124 -14.24 -16.57 -6.06
CA ILE A 124 -13.58 -15.66 -5.11
C ILE A 124 -13.05 -16.51 -3.96
N ILE A 125 -11.78 -16.31 -3.59
CA ILE A 125 -11.14 -17.01 -2.48
C ILE A 125 -11.20 -16.12 -1.23
N PHE A 126 -11.51 -16.71 -0.08
CA PHE A 126 -11.56 -16.05 1.21
C PHE A 126 -10.67 -16.77 2.21
N SER A 127 -10.06 -16.04 3.13
CA SER A 127 -9.48 -16.63 4.34
C SER A 127 -10.58 -17.29 5.18
N GLU A 128 -10.23 -18.32 5.95
CA GLU A 128 -11.14 -18.92 6.95
C GLU A 128 -11.67 -17.87 7.95
N ARG A 129 -10.88 -16.84 8.28
CA ARG A 129 -11.33 -15.73 9.15
C ARG A 129 -12.41 -14.84 8.52
N ASP A 130 -12.59 -14.92 7.21
CA ASP A 130 -13.52 -14.09 6.43
C ASP A 130 -14.63 -14.94 5.78
N VAL A 131 -14.80 -16.22 6.19
CA VAL A 131 -15.79 -17.13 5.60
C VAL A 131 -17.23 -16.61 5.75
N SER A 132 -17.53 -15.86 6.81
CA SER A 132 -18.84 -15.22 7.01
C SER A 132 -19.18 -14.23 5.88
N LEU A 133 -18.18 -13.53 5.32
CA LEU A 133 -18.37 -12.65 4.18
C LEU A 133 -18.73 -13.45 2.92
N ALA A 134 -18.13 -14.62 2.70
CA ALA A 134 -18.48 -15.49 1.58
C ALA A 134 -19.96 -15.92 1.64
N TYR A 135 -20.46 -16.27 2.84
CA TYR A 135 -21.87 -16.59 3.04
C TYR A 135 -22.79 -15.38 2.94
N LEU A 136 -22.34 -14.20 3.37
CA LEU A 136 -23.08 -12.94 3.19
C LEU A 136 -23.25 -12.62 1.71
N ILE A 137 -22.19 -12.75 0.90
CA ILE A 137 -22.25 -12.56 -0.56
C ILE A 137 -23.18 -13.59 -1.18
N LYS A 138 -23.05 -14.88 -0.84
CA LYS A 138 -23.99 -15.92 -1.32
C LYS A 138 -25.44 -15.55 -1.00
N LYS A 139 -25.72 -15.10 0.23
CA LYS A 139 -27.05 -14.67 0.65
C LYS A 139 -27.54 -13.44 -0.12
N ARG A 140 -26.67 -12.44 -0.34
CA ARG A 140 -27.02 -11.20 -1.05
C ARG A 140 -27.30 -11.44 -2.53
N ILE A 141 -26.51 -12.29 -3.18
CA ILE A 141 -26.69 -12.66 -4.59
C ILE A 141 -27.86 -13.65 -4.75
N GLY A 142 -28.14 -14.49 -3.74
CA GLY A 142 -29.15 -15.56 -3.80
C GLY A 142 -28.67 -16.82 -4.54
N TYR A 143 -27.46 -16.81 -5.08
CA TYR A 143 -26.88 -17.88 -5.86
C TYR A 143 -25.41 -18.17 -5.47
N GLY A 144 -24.88 -19.27 -6.00
CA GLY A 144 -23.51 -19.69 -5.77
C GLY A 144 -23.33 -20.62 -4.57
N ASN A 145 -22.13 -21.16 -4.43
CA ASN A 145 -21.77 -22.13 -3.41
C ASN A 145 -20.45 -21.76 -2.73
N VAL A 146 -20.33 -22.08 -1.45
CA VAL A 146 -19.12 -21.84 -0.65
C VAL A 146 -18.55 -23.20 -0.24
N TYR A 147 -17.28 -23.44 -0.55
CA TYR A 147 -16.59 -24.69 -0.26
C TYR A 147 -15.30 -24.44 0.52
N LYS A 148 -14.99 -25.28 1.51
CA LYS A 148 -13.67 -25.28 2.15
C LYS A 148 -12.64 -25.83 1.16
N ILE A 149 -11.51 -25.15 1.01
CA ILE A 149 -10.40 -25.65 0.18
C ILE A 149 -9.62 -26.67 1.02
N LYS A 150 -9.43 -27.88 0.46
CA LYS A 150 -8.71 -28.96 1.13
C LYS A 150 -7.32 -28.50 1.58
N ASP A 151 -6.96 -28.83 2.82
CA ASP A 151 -5.65 -28.57 3.43
C ASP A 151 -5.23 -27.09 3.47
N LYS A 152 -6.18 -26.16 3.33
CA LYS A 152 -5.95 -24.71 3.43
C LYS A 152 -6.94 -24.07 4.39
N LYS A 153 -6.49 -23.03 5.10
CA LYS A 153 -7.36 -22.14 5.90
C LYS A 153 -8.06 -21.12 5.00
N ALA A 154 -8.75 -21.63 3.97
CA ALA A 154 -9.39 -20.83 2.95
C ALA A 154 -10.67 -21.48 2.43
N PHE A 155 -11.61 -20.63 2.01
CA PHE A 155 -12.87 -21.01 1.42
C PHE A 155 -12.99 -20.40 0.03
N ARG A 156 -13.75 -21.06 -0.85
CA ARG A 156 -14.01 -20.59 -2.21
C ARG A 156 -15.50 -20.38 -2.39
N TYR A 157 -15.89 -19.16 -2.71
CA TYR A 157 -17.20 -18.87 -3.28
C TYR A 157 -17.14 -19.10 -4.79
N ILE A 158 -18.10 -19.83 -5.34
CA ILE A 158 -18.23 -20.10 -6.77
C ILE A 158 -19.66 -19.82 -7.20
N CYS A 159 -19.84 -18.94 -8.19
CA CYS A 159 -21.10 -18.74 -8.89
C CYS A 159 -20.98 -19.25 -10.32
N LYS A 160 -21.77 -20.27 -10.68
CA LYS A 160 -21.93 -20.79 -12.05
C LYS A 160 -23.36 -20.61 -12.60
N ASN A 161 -24.27 -20.14 -11.76
CA ASN A 161 -25.67 -19.96 -12.13
C ASN A 161 -25.78 -18.68 -12.98
N ASN A 162 -26.44 -18.76 -14.14
CA ASN A 162 -26.55 -17.62 -15.06
C ASN A 162 -27.28 -16.42 -14.45
N THR A 163 -28.37 -16.63 -13.70
CA THR A 163 -29.10 -15.55 -13.01
C THR A 163 -28.20 -14.88 -11.98
N GLY A 164 -27.50 -15.68 -11.15
CA GLY A 164 -26.54 -15.16 -10.18
C GLY A 164 -25.38 -14.38 -10.81
N LEU A 165 -24.86 -14.86 -11.93
CA LEU A 165 -23.81 -14.16 -12.68
C LEU A 165 -24.32 -12.86 -13.32
N SER A 166 -25.54 -12.85 -13.84
CA SER A 166 -26.18 -11.64 -14.36
C SER A 166 -26.35 -10.57 -13.26
N ILE A 167 -26.81 -10.97 -12.07
CA ILE A 167 -26.90 -10.08 -10.89
C ILE A 167 -25.52 -9.51 -10.55
N ILE A 168 -24.52 -10.39 -10.38
CA ILE A 168 -23.15 -9.97 -10.05
C ILE A 168 -22.62 -9.01 -11.10
N PHE A 169 -22.77 -9.35 -12.39
CA PHE A 169 -22.29 -8.52 -13.49
C PHE A 169 -22.97 -7.14 -13.48
N SER A 170 -24.29 -7.07 -13.28
CA SER A 170 -25.01 -5.80 -13.18
C SER A 170 -24.50 -4.92 -12.02
N LEU A 171 -24.18 -5.54 -10.88
CA LEU A 171 -23.70 -4.84 -9.69
C LEU A 171 -22.32 -4.23 -9.89
N ILE A 172 -21.40 -4.93 -10.57
CA ILE A 172 -19.99 -4.52 -10.69
C ILE A 172 -19.69 -3.75 -11.98
N ASN A 173 -20.59 -3.77 -12.98
CA ASN A 173 -20.30 -3.20 -14.30
C ASN A 173 -19.94 -1.70 -14.18
N GLY A 174 -18.79 -1.33 -14.75
CA GLY A 174 -18.25 0.04 -14.69
C GLY A 174 -17.63 0.44 -13.34
N LYS A 175 -17.50 -0.49 -12.38
CA LYS A 175 -16.94 -0.21 -11.05
C LYS A 175 -15.51 -0.72 -10.85
N PHE A 176 -14.94 -1.42 -11.83
CA PHE A 176 -13.53 -1.79 -11.78
C PHE A 176 -12.62 -0.57 -11.95
N VAL A 177 -11.47 -0.60 -11.28
CA VAL A 177 -10.43 0.43 -11.39
C VAL A 177 -9.44 0.07 -12.48
N SER A 178 -9.08 -1.19 -12.60
CA SER A 178 -8.08 -1.70 -13.54
C SER A 178 -8.66 -2.67 -14.57
N LYS A 179 -7.82 -3.00 -15.56
CA LYS A 179 -8.22 -3.71 -16.77
C LYS A 179 -8.29 -5.22 -16.62
N PHE A 180 -7.60 -5.84 -15.66
CA PHE A 180 -7.45 -7.30 -15.63
C PHE A 180 -8.79 -8.06 -15.54
N LYS A 181 -9.68 -7.69 -14.62
CA LYS A 181 -11.00 -8.34 -14.50
C LYS A 181 -11.93 -7.95 -15.64
N TYR A 182 -11.84 -6.71 -16.12
CA TYR A 182 -12.54 -6.25 -17.32
C TYR A 182 -12.16 -7.08 -18.57
N GLU A 183 -10.87 -7.33 -18.79
CA GLU A 183 -10.38 -8.16 -19.90
C GLU A 183 -10.86 -9.62 -19.77
N GLN A 184 -11.01 -10.16 -18.56
CA GLN A 184 -11.61 -11.48 -18.35
C GLN A 184 -13.09 -11.51 -18.76
N LEU A 185 -13.87 -10.48 -18.43
CA LEU A 185 -15.29 -10.39 -18.84
C LEU A 185 -15.43 -10.38 -20.37
N ILE A 186 -14.58 -9.61 -21.06
CA ILE A 186 -14.54 -9.58 -22.53
C ILE A 186 -14.15 -10.94 -23.10
N LYS A 187 -13.03 -11.51 -22.60
CA LYS A 187 -12.52 -12.81 -23.07
C LYS A 187 -13.57 -13.91 -22.98
N HIS A 188 -14.44 -13.84 -21.97
CA HIS A 188 -15.49 -14.81 -21.72
C HIS A 188 -16.87 -14.40 -22.24
N ASN A 189 -16.98 -13.36 -23.08
CA ASN A 189 -18.21 -12.91 -23.75
C ASN A 189 -19.38 -12.67 -22.78
N TYR A 190 -19.12 -12.04 -21.62
CA TYR A 190 -20.19 -11.69 -20.66
C TYR A 190 -21.21 -10.73 -21.26
N ASP A 191 -20.79 -9.86 -22.18
CA ASP A 191 -21.66 -8.95 -22.91
C ASP A 191 -22.71 -9.68 -23.75
N LYS A 192 -22.28 -10.68 -24.52
CA LYS A 192 -23.17 -11.48 -25.36
C LYS A 192 -24.06 -12.39 -24.52
N THR A 193 -23.49 -12.98 -23.46
CA THR A 193 -24.20 -13.93 -22.60
C THR A 193 -25.35 -13.28 -21.85
N PHE A 194 -25.16 -12.05 -21.38
CA PHE A 194 -26.16 -11.36 -20.57
C PHE A 194 -26.86 -10.21 -21.29
N HIS A 195 -26.50 -9.93 -22.55
CA HIS A 195 -27.03 -8.83 -23.36
C HIS A 195 -26.83 -7.44 -22.72
N TYR A 196 -25.67 -7.23 -22.09
CA TYR A 196 -25.27 -5.94 -21.49
C TYR A 196 -23.92 -5.48 -22.03
N LYS A 197 -23.76 -4.19 -22.29
CA LYS A 197 -22.44 -3.63 -22.61
C LYS A 197 -21.52 -3.70 -21.38
N ILE A 198 -20.33 -4.27 -21.53
CA ILE A 198 -19.29 -4.19 -20.50
C ILE A 198 -18.73 -2.76 -20.49
N LEU A 199 -18.84 -2.07 -19.36
CA LEU A 199 -18.32 -0.72 -19.18
C LEU A 199 -16.81 -0.77 -18.83
N PRO A 200 -16.01 0.15 -19.36
CA PRO A 200 -14.57 0.16 -19.14
C PRO A 200 -14.20 0.45 -17.68
N PRO A 201 -12.98 0.10 -17.25
CA PRO A 201 -12.48 0.48 -15.93
C PRO A 201 -12.44 2.00 -15.76
N SER A 202 -12.74 2.46 -14.55
CA SER A 202 -12.77 3.88 -14.19
C SER A 202 -11.39 4.54 -14.20
N LYS A 203 -10.31 3.77 -13.99
CA LYS A 203 -8.93 4.25 -13.86
C LYS A 203 -8.76 5.34 -12.78
N ALA A 204 -9.64 5.34 -11.77
CA ALA A 204 -9.63 6.30 -10.68
C ALA A 204 -10.08 5.64 -9.37
N ILE A 205 -9.48 6.06 -8.25
CA ILE A 205 -9.93 5.67 -6.91
C ILE A 205 -10.68 6.84 -6.27
N SER A 206 -11.87 6.55 -5.75
CA SER A 206 -12.64 7.46 -4.90
C SER A 206 -12.63 6.97 -3.45
N PHE A 207 -12.63 7.91 -2.51
CA PHE A 207 -12.81 7.63 -1.08
C PHE A 207 -14.26 7.83 -0.63
N ASP A 208 -15.16 8.07 -1.58
CA ASP A 208 -16.59 8.28 -1.35
C ASP A 208 -17.43 7.03 -1.76
N ASN A 209 -16.78 5.87 -1.85
CA ASN A 209 -17.45 4.59 -2.13
C ASN A 209 -16.70 3.41 -1.51
N TYR A 210 -17.32 2.23 -1.56
CA TYR A 210 -16.80 1.00 -0.95
C TYR A 210 -15.70 0.27 -1.74
N TRP A 211 -15.23 0.80 -2.87
CA TRP A 211 -14.28 0.07 -3.72
C TRP A 211 -12.97 -0.25 -2.98
N LEU A 212 -12.39 0.75 -2.29
CA LEU A 212 -11.15 0.54 -1.53
C LEU A 212 -11.37 -0.40 -0.33
N ALA A 213 -12.55 -0.39 0.29
CA ALA A 213 -12.91 -1.37 1.32
C ALA A 213 -12.93 -2.80 0.78
N GLY A 214 -13.56 -3.03 -0.37
CA GLY A 214 -13.54 -4.32 -1.04
C GLY A 214 -12.13 -4.78 -1.43
N PHE A 215 -11.35 -3.89 -2.02
CA PHE A 215 -9.98 -4.19 -2.44
C PHE A 215 -9.05 -4.47 -1.25
N THR A 216 -9.23 -3.74 -0.15
CA THR A 216 -8.52 -3.96 1.13
C THR A 216 -8.95 -5.27 1.79
N GLN A 217 -10.23 -5.67 1.65
CA GLN A 217 -10.74 -6.92 2.18
C GLN A 217 -10.01 -8.12 1.56
N ALA A 218 -9.67 -8.06 0.28
CA ALA A 218 -8.82 -9.05 -0.39
C ALA A 218 -7.37 -8.96 0.12
N ASP A 219 -6.60 -7.98 -0.37
CA ASP A 219 -5.13 -7.97 -0.25
C ASP A 219 -4.56 -6.97 0.75
N GLY A 220 -5.43 -6.25 1.47
CA GLY A 220 -4.99 -5.26 2.45
C GLY A 220 -4.48 -5.86 3.75
N CYS A 221 -3.57 -5.16 4.41
CA CYS A 221 -3.00 -5.55 5.70
C CYS A 221 -2.93 -4.35 6.64
N PHE A 222 -3.50 -4.53 7.84
CA PHE A 222 -3.35 -3.61 8.97
C PHE A 222 -2.40 -4.25 9.98
N HIS A 223 -1.21 -3.69 10.12
CA HIS A 223 -0.17 -4.21 10.99
C HIS A 223 0.26 -3.18 12.02
N ILE A 224 0.37 -3.62 13.28
CA ILE A 224 0.92 -2.83 14.39
C ILE A 224 2.37 -3.29 14.57
N SER A 225 3.31 -2.48 14.12
CA SER A 225 4.74 -2.78 14.21
C SER A 225 5.30 -2.22 15.51
N ILE A 226 5.95 -3.07 16.31
CA ILE A 226 6.57 -2.70 17.59
C ILE A 226 8.03 -3.16 17.51
N VAL A 227 8.95 -2.20 17.38
CA VAL A 227 10.36 -2.50 17.09
C VAL A 227 11.23 -1.98 18.23
N LYS A 228 12.24 -2.75 18.65
CA LYS A 228 13.24 -2.30 19.62
C LYS A 228 13.93 -1.04 19.11
N SER A 229 14.08 -0.03 19.97
CA SER A 229 14.67 1.25 19.62
C SER A 229 15.52 1.78 20.76
N LYS A 230 16.79 2.09 20.46
CA LYS A 230 17.73 2.70 21.42
C LYS A 230 17.42 4.17 21.71
N THR A 231 16.63 4.83 20.86
CA THR A 231 16.34 6.27 20.96
C THR A 231 15.03 6.59 21.68
N HIS A 232 14.17 5.59 21.90
CA HIS A 232 12.89 5.79 22.59
C HIS A 232 13.06 5.43 24.08
N LYS A 233 12.49 6.25 24.97
CA LYS A 233 12.59 6.07 26.43
C LYS A 233 12.11 4.69 26.91
N THR A 234 11.07 4.15 26.28
CA THR A 234 10.52 2.82 26.56
C THR A 234 11.31 1.68 25.93
N GLY A 235 12.35 1.97 25.15
CA GLY A 235 13.08 0.96 24.37
C GLY A 235 12.33 0.46 23.13
N PHE A 236 11.15 0.99 22.80
CA PHE A 236 10.31 0.54 21.68
C PHE A 236 9.79 1.71 20.83
N SER A 237 9.75 1.50 19.51
CA SER A 237 9.06 2.36 18.54
C SER A 237 7.82 1.64 18.04
N VAL A 238 6.66 2.27 18.20
CA VAL A 238 5.37 1.76 17.70
C VAL A 238 5.06 2.43 16.37
N ARG A 239 4.59 1.68 15.38
CA ARG A 239 4.15 2.19 14.07
C ARG A 239 2.87 1.50 13.64
N LEU A 240 2.05 2.24 12.91
CA LEU A 240 0.85 1.74 12.28
C LEU A 240 1.10 1.58 10.79
N GLU A 241 1.15 0.34 10.33
CA GLU A 241 1.42 0.00 8.95
C GLU A 241 0.13 -0.42 8.24
N PHE A 242 -0.18 0.26 7.14
CA PHE A 242 -1.15 -0.19 6.16
C PHE A 242 -0.42 -0.58 4.89
N SER A 243 -0.71 -1.76 4.34
CA SER A 243 -0.14 -2.18 3.06
C SER A 243 -1.12 -2.96 2.20
N ILE A 244 -0.92 -2.90 0.89
CA ILE A 244 -1.61 -3.72 -0.11
C ILE A 244 -0.55 -4.23 -1.08
N LYS A 245 -0.56 -5.54 -1.34
CA LYS A 245 0.32 -6.19 -2.31
C LYS A 245 -0.50 -6.71 -3.49
N GLN A 246 -0.06 -6.43 -4.71
CA GLN A 246 -0.76 -6.86 -5.91
C GLN A 246 0.19 -7.04 -7.10
N ASN A 247 -0.20 -7.88 -8.05
CA ASN A 247 0.52 -8.00 -9.33
C ASN A 247 0.25 -6.77 -10.21
N ASP A 248 -0.94 -6.21 -10.11
CA ASP A 248 -1.35 -5.01 -10.81
C ASP A 248 -0.93 -3.74 -10.07
N ASP A 249 -0.20 -2.86 -10.75
CA ASP A 249 0.31 -1.62 -10.20
C ASP A 249 -0.68 -0.46 -10.29
N VAL A 250 -1.68 -0.52 -11.17
CA VAL A 250 -2.60 0.58 -11.44
C VAL A 250 -3.36 1.01 -10.18
N PRO A 251 -4.02 0.10 -9.43
CA PRO A 251 -4.69 0.49 -8.19
C PRO A 251 -3.75 1.07 -7.14
N LEU A 252 -2.54 0.52 -7.02
CA LEU A 252 -1.55 0.96 -6.03
C LEU A 252 -0.97 2.33 -6.35
N LYS A 253 -0.72 2.63 -7.63
CA LYS A 253 -0.28 3.95 -8.12
C LYS A 253 -1.36 5.00 -7.92
N LEU A 254 -2.61 4.67 -8.19
CA LEU A 254 -3.76 5.55 -7.96
C LEU A 254 -3.94 5.84 -6.47
N LEU A 255 -3.83 4.82 -5.62
CA LEU A 255 -3.93 4.97 -4.17
C LEU A 255 -2.81 5.85 -3.61
N ASN A 256 -1.56 5.60 -4.03
CA ASN A 256 -0.41 6.43 -3.65
C ASN A 256 -0.62 7.89 -4.08
N SER A 257 -1.10 8.11 -5.30
CA SER A 257 -1.37 9.45 -5.83
C SER A 257 -2.49 10.15 -5.08
N LYS A 258 -3.58 9.44 -4.73
CA LYS A 258 -4.73 9.96 -3.99
C LYS A 258 -4.37 10.34 -2.56
N LEU A 259 -3.60 9.50 -1.87
CA LEU A 259 -3.14 9.76 -0.50
C LEU A 259 -2.00 10.78 -0.44
N ASN A 260 -1.22 10.89 -1.53
CA ASN A 260 0.01 11.68 -1.59
C ASN A 260 0.99 11.36 -0.44
N MET A 261 0.93 10.12 0.07
CA MET A 261 1.65 9.61 1.23
C MET A 261 1.88 8.10 1.09
N GLY A 262 2.87 7.58 1.83
CA GLY A 262 3.30 6.20 1.74
C GLY A 262 4.31 5.96 0.61
N ASN A 263 4.72 4.71 0.45
CA ASN A 263 5.73 4.29 -0.51
C ASN A 263 5.14 3.25 -1.45
N LEU A 264 5.56 3.32 -2.70
CA LEU A 264 5.33 2.29 -3.70
C LEU A 264 6.66 1.59 -3.99
N SER A 265 6.66 0.28 -3.91
CA SER A 265 7.82 -0.56 -4.21
C SER A 265 7.38 -1.78 -5.02
N GLN A 266 8.32 -2.38 -5.75
CA GLN A 266 8.12 -3.65 -6.44
C GLN A 266 9.25 -4.60 -6.04
N ASP A 267 8.90 -5.83 -5.66
CA ASP A 267 9.89 -6.85 -5.35
C ASP A 267 10.47 -7.50 -6.62
N SER A 268 11.45 -8.38 -6.46
CA SER A 268 12.12 -9.08 -7.57
C SER A 268 11.21 -10.07 -8.31
N SER A 269 10.10 -10.49 -7.70
CA SER A 269 9.08 -11.35 -8.34
C SER A 269 8.06 -10.54 -9.15
N GLY A 270 8.19 -9.21 -9.16
CA GLY A 270 7.30 -8.31 -9.89
C GLY A 270 6.04 -7.92 -9.12
N ILE A 271 5.91 -8.31 -7.84
CA ILE A 271 4.77 -7.96 -7.01
C ILE A 271 4.94 -6.53 -6.50
N TRP A 272 3.93 -5.70 -6.76
CA TRP A 272 3.88 -4.33 -6.27
C TRP A 272 3.33 -4.27 -4.85
N CYS A 273 3.83 -3.32 -4.08
CA CYS A 273 3.41 -3.08 -2.71
C CYS A 273 3.25 -1.58 -2.48
N TYR A 274 2.03 -1.17 -2.14
CA TYR A 274 1.81 0.09 -1.45
C TYR A 274 1.99 -0.14 0.04
N LYS A 275 2.80 0.68 0.71
CA LYS A 275 2.97 0.63 2.17
C LYS A 275 3.03 2.03 2.75
N SER A 276 2.23 2.29 3.79
CA SER A 276 2.36 3.49 4.61
C SER A 276 2.52 3.13 6.08
N THR A 277 3.43 3.83 6.76
CA THR A 277 3.71 3.72 8.19
C THR A 277 3.45 5.02 8.96
N GLY A 278 2.99 6.06 8.26
CA GLY A 278 2.85 7.40 8.81
C GLY A 278 1.47 7.63 9.43
N TYR A 279 1.44 8.18 10.64
CA TYR A 279 0.20 8.42 11.40
C TYR A 279 -0.82 9.32 10.68
N LYS A 280 -0.38 10.26 9.83
CA LYS A 280 -1.28 11.07 9.00
C LYS A 280 -2.07 10.19 8.01
N THR A 281 -1.39 9.25 7.37
CA THR A 281 -2.05 8.27 6.48
C THR A 281 -2.98 7.38 7.29
N SER A 282 -2.57 6.94 8.49
CA SER A 282 -3.43 6.16 9.38
C SER A 282 -4.72 6.90 9.71
N ALA A 283 -4.67 8.21 9.98
CA ALA A 283 -5.84 9.04 10.24
C ALA A 283 -6.82 9.05 9.05
N LEU A 284 -6.31 9.32 7.84
CA LEU A 284 -7.11 9.33 6.61
C LEU A 284 -7.74 7.97 6.30
N LEU A 285 -6.98 6.89 6.50
CA LEU A 285 -7.49 5.54 6.30
C LEU A 285 -8.54 5.19 7.35
N ILE A 286 -8.35 5.59 8.61
CA ILE A 286 -9.34 5.36 9.66
C ILE A 286 -10.64 6.07 9.33
N ASP A 287 -10.60 7.33 8.92
CA ASP A 287 -11.77 8.12 8.49
C ASP A 287 -12.54 7.40 7.36
N TYR A 288 -11.82 6.91 6.36
CA TYR A 288 -12.39 6.10 5.29
C TYR A 288 -13.06 4.83 5.82
N PHE A 289 -12.36 4.00 6.61
CA PHE A 289 -12.88 2.70 7.06
C PHE A 289 -13.90 2.78 8.21
N ASP A 290 -13.99 3.92 8.91
CA ASP A 290 -15.08 4.24 9.85
C ASP A 290 -16.41 4.48 9.10
N THR A 291 -16.33 4.86 7.81
CA THR A 291 -17.50 5.05 6.93
C THR A 291 -17.74 3.81 6.05
N PHE A 292 -16.70 3.34 5.37
CA PHE A 292 -16.71 2.24 4.42
C PHE A 292 -16.14 0.98 5.08
N HIS A 293 -17.01 0.29 5.81
CA HIS A 293 -16.63 -0.80 6.70
C HIS A 293 -16.04 -2.02 5.99
N LEU A 294 -15.09 -2.66 6.67
CA LEU A 294 -14.57 -4.00 6.36
C LEU A 294 -15.42 -5.08 7.05
N PHE A 295 -15.12 -6.34 6.75
CA PHE A 295 -15.82 -7.50 7.30
C PHE A 295 -14.86 -8.52 7.89
N GLY A 296 -15.40 -9.43 8.71
CA GLY A 296 -14.70 -10.61 9.21
C GLY A 296 -13.42 -10.31 9.99
N GLY A 297 -12.40 -11.14 9.77
CA GLY A 297 -11.09 -11.00 10.39
C GLY A 297 -10.37 -9.71 10.00
N LYS A 298 -10.53 -9.23 8.76
CA LYS A 298 -9.95 -7.95 8.33
C LYS A 298 -10.50 -6.77 9.14
N TYR A 299 -11.80 -6.78 9.43
CA TYR A 299 -12.41 -5.76 10.29
C TYR A 299 -11.84 -5.79 11.71
N VAL A 300 -11.62 -6.99 12.27
CA VAL A 300 -10.97 -7.12 13.59
C VAL A 300 -9.56 -6.55 13.59
N ASP A 301 -8.77 -6.78 12.54
CA ASP A 301 -7.42 -6.24 12.42
C ASP A 301 -7.44 -4.71 12.29
N TYR A 302 -8.39 -4.16 11.53
CA TYR A 302 -8.65 -2.72 11.47
C TYR A 302 -9.03 -2.12 12.84
N LEU A 303 -9.91 -2.78 13.62
CA LEU A 303 -10.30 -2.28 14.94
C LEU A 303 -9.12 -2.20 15.92
N LYS A 304 -8.20 -3.17 15.86
CA LYS A 304 -6.95 -3.12 16.63
C LYS A 304 -6.09 -1.94 16.19
N PHE A 305 -5.92 -1.76 14.89
CA PHE A 305 -5.17 -0.66 14.29
C PHE A 305 -5.72 0.70 14.74
N ARG A 306 -7.04 0.90 14.65
CA ARG A 306 -7.76 2.09 15.12
C ARG A 306 -7.57 2.32 16.62
N LYS A 307 -7.65 1.27 17.44
CA LYS A 307 -7.45 1.38 18.89
C LYS A 307 -6.02 1.82 19.24
N VAL A 308 -5.02 1.28 18.57
CA VAL A 308 -3.63 1.69 18.79
C VAL A 308 -3.39 3.11 18.29
N TYR A 309 -4.06 3.55 17.22
CA TYR A 309 -4.03 4.95 16.79
C TYR A 309 -4.48 5.90 17.91
N ILE A 310 -5.61 5.61 18.58
CA ILE A 310 -6.08 6.41 19.72
C ILE A 310 -5.00 6.47 20.81
N MET A 311 -4.45 5.32 21.20
CA MET A 311 -3.38 5.25 22.20
C MET A 311 -2.12 6.06 21.81
N ILE A 312 -1.83 6.16 20.51
CA ILE A 312 -0.73 6.99 20.00
C ILE A 312 -1.06 8.48 20.16
N THR A 313 -2.26 8.91 19.77
CA THR A 313 -2.71 10.31 19.89
C THR A 313 -2.81 10.79 21.34
N GLU A 314 -3.00 9.88 22.29
CA GLU A 314 -2.99 10.15 23.73
C GLU A 314 -1.59 10.10 24.36
N GLY A 315 -0.54 9.77 23.60
CA GLY A 315 0.83 9.65 24.12
C GLY A 315 1.12 8.34 24.88
N LYS A 316 0.15 7.43 25.05
CA LYS A 316 0.30 6.18 25.83
C LYS A 316 1.42 5.27 25.32
N HIS A 317 1.72 5.32 24.02
CA HIS A 317 2.85 4.58 23.42
C HIS A 317 4.24 5.00 23.95
N LEU A 318 4.33 6.11 24.69
CA LEU A 318 5.56 6.60 25.33
C LEU A 318 5.72 6.09 26.78
N GLU A 319 4.77 5.30 27.26
CA GLU A 319 4.73 4.72 28.60
C GLU A 319 4.90 3.21 28.56
N GLU A 320 5.61 2.63 29.53
CA GLU A 320 5.82 1.18 29.61
C GLU A 320 4.50 0.39 29.67
N LYS A 321 3.55 0.85 30.50
CA LYS A 321 2.21 0.27 30.60
C LYS A 321 1.47 0.32 29.25
N GLY A 322 1.63 1.40 28.50
CA GLY A 322 1.03 1.55 27.18
C GLY A 322 1.66 0.60 26.15
N ILE A 323 2.99 0.43 26.16
CA ILE A 323 3.68 -0.55 25.30
C ILE A 323 3.20 -1.97 25.58
N ILE A 324 3.11 -2.39 26.85
CA ILE A 324 2.59 -3.71 27.24
C ILE A 324 1.17 -3.90 26.68
N LYS A 325 0.32 -2.88 26.81
CA LYS A 325 -1.05 -2.95 26.29
C LYS A 325 -1.10 -3.02 24.76
N ILE A 326 -0.27 -2.25 24.05
CA ILE A 326 -0.18 -2.28 22.58
C ILE A 326 0.28 -3.66 22.09
N LYS A 327 1.30 -4.26 22.74
CA LYS A 327 1.75 -5.62 22.44
C LYS A 327 0.61 -6.63 22.58
N SER A 328 -0.14 -6.56 23.69
CA SER A 328 -1.31 -7.41 23.91
C SER A 328 -2.40 -7.25 22.83
N ILE A 329 -2.66 -6.01 22.38
CA ILE A 329 -3.62 -5.75 21.29
C ILE A 329 -3.13 -6.35 19.97
N ALA A 330 -1.85 -6.19 19.65
CA ALA A 330 -1.25 -6.66 18.41
C ALA A 330 -1.24 -8.19 18.27
N THR A 331 -1.09 -8.92 19.38
CA THR A 331 -1.03 -10.39 19.38
C THR A 331 -2.39 -11.07 19.50
N LYS A 332 -3.40 -10.41 20.09
CA LYS A 332 -4.71 -11.02 20.36
C LYS A 332 -5.41 -11.48 19.07
N GLY A 333 -5.60 -12.80 18.90
CA GLY A 333 -6.32 -13.37 17.75
C GLY A 333 -5.52 -13.43 16.45
N SER A 334 -4.20 -13.18 16.49
CA SER A 334 -3.29 -13.54 15.41
C SER A 334 -3.00 -15.03 15.55
N SER A 335 -3.54 -15.87 14.65
CA SER A 335 -3.07 -17.25 14.56
C SER A 335 -1.63 -17.20 14.07
N GLU A 336 -0.70 -17.45 14.99
CA GLU A 336 0.74 -17.72 14.82
C GLU A 336 1.27 -17.63 13.37
N THR A 337 2.04 -16.58 13.12
CA THR A 337 3.25 -16.67 12.30
C THR A 337 4.41 -16.19 13.16
N SER A 338 4.92 -17.10 13.98
CA SER A 338 6.26 -17.02 14.56
C SER A 338 7.29 -17.22 13.44
N THR A 339 8.06 -16.18 13.12
CA THR A 339 9.45 -16.18 12.61
C THR A 339 9.78 -14.73 12.24
N GLN A 340 10.77 -14.02 12.78
CA GLN A 340 11.83 -14.28 13.74
C GLN A 340 12.04 -12.97 14.53
N GLU A 341 12.19 -13.06 15.85
CA GLU A 341 13.08 -12.17 16.59
C GLU A 341 14.48 -12.79 16.51
N VAL A 342 15.45 -12.02 15.98
CA VAL A 342 16.84 -11.99 16.46
C VAL A 342 17.28 -10.53 16.44
#